data_AF-A0A379FT89-F1
#
_entry.id   AF-A0A379FT89-F1
#
_cell.length_a   1.000
_cell.length_b   1.000
_cell.length_c   1.000
_cell.angle_alpha   90.00
_cell.angle_beta   90.00
_cell.angle_gamma   90.00
#
_symmetry.space_group_name_H-M   'P 1'
#
loop_
_entity.id
_entity.type
_entity.pdbx_description
1 polymer ?
#
loop_
_entity_poly.entity_id
_entity_poly.type
_entity_poly.pdbx_seq_one_letter_code
_entity_poly.pdbx_strand_id
1 'polypeptide(L)'
;MVLGRQDYHWQHEPCQPPGTLVRTPNGSVPIENLKNGDKVVSYNSYSGVITGMRDGREIKVASRHFEGELYGVCVGSKQTWTTDSHRFSVRFKDGAETIYCTYLMRRGDWWRVGVTSTYNARGFGLKHRMRQEHADEAWIISTHKDKLDAFCAEQILAVKYGVPMTHWEVERGIKIRFVNHDHLR
;
A
#
# COMPACT_ATOMS: atom_id res chain seq x y z
N MET A 1 -7.57 0.48 -14.27
CA MET A 1 -8.67 -0.49 -14.47
C MET A 1 -9.23 -0.82 -13.10
N VAL A 2 -10.41 -0.30 -12.74
CA VAL A 2 -11.05 -0.59 -11.45
C VAL A 2 -11.78 -1.92 -11.63
N LEU A 3 -11.21 -3.00 -11.11
CA LEU A 3 -11.85 -4.31 -11.13
C LEU A 3 -13.19 -4.21 -10.37
N GLY A 4 -14.29 -4.32 -11.10
CA GLY A 4 -15.63 -4.41 -10.55
C GLY A 4 -15.82 -5.73 -9.80
N ARG A 5 -16.71 -5.72 -8.82
CA ARG A 5 -17.05 -6.89 -7.97
C ARG A 5 -17.57 -8.12 -8.74
N GLN A 6 -17.86 -8.00 -10.04
CA GLN A 6 -18.49 -9.07 -10.83
C GLN A 6 -17.49 -10.04 -11.49
N ASP A 7 -16.22 -9.66 -11.65
CA ASP A 7 -15.22 -10.49 -12.35
C ASP A 7 -14.21 -11.17 -11.39
N TYR A 8 -14.54 -11.28 -10.11
CA TYR A 8 -13.69 -11.97 -9.13
C TYR A 8 -13.73 -13.49 -9.39
N HIS A 9 -12.82 -13.93 -10.25
CA HIS A 9 -12.49 -15.35 -10.39
C HIS A 9 -11.97 -15.87 -9.04
N TRP A 10 -12.66 -16.86 -8.47
CA TRP A 10 -12.40 -17.49 -7.17
C TRP A 10 -10.95 -17.92 -6.91
N GLN A 11 -10.11 -18.03 -7.95
CA GLN A 11 -8.69 -18.41 -7.86
C GLN A 11 -7.82 -17.35 -7.18
N HIS A 12 -8.19 -16.07 -7.22
CA HIS A 12 -7.37 -14.97 -6.68
C HIS A 12 -8.03 -14.24 -5.50
N GLU A 13 -8.97 -14.88 -4.81
CA GLU A 13 -9.56 -14.26 -3.63
C GLU A 13 -8.54 -14.12 -2.50
N PRO A 14 -8.49 -12.94 -1.85
CA PRO A 14 -7.59 -12.68 -0.75
C PRO A 14 -8.00 -13.50 0.49
N CYS A 15 -7.08 -14.28 1.03
CA CYS A 15 -7.36 -15.19 2.15
C CYS A 15 -6.31 -15.09 3.26
N GLN A 16 -6.69 -15.58 4.45
CA GLN A 16 -5.80 -15.85 5.57
C GLN A 16 -5.95 -17.33 5.96
N PRO A 17 -4.90 -18.00 6.49
CA PRO A 17 -4.94 -19.42 6.78
C PRO A 17 -5.74 -19.73 8.06
N PRO A 18 -6.13 -21.01 8.27
CA PRO A 18 -6.68 -21.49 9.54
C PRO A 18 -5.81 -21.10 10.74
N GLY A 19 -6.45 -20.89 11.89
CA GLY A 19 -5.83 -20.38 13.11
C GLY A 19 -5.76 -18.85 13.18
N THR A 20 -6.04 -18.13 12.09
CA THR A 20 -6.12 -16.67 12.11
C THR A 20 -7.30 -16.23 12.97
N LEU A 21 -7.03 -15.43 14.01
CA LEU A 21 -8.08 -14.98 14.93
C LEU A 21 -8.86 -13.78 14.37
N VAL A 22 -10.18 -13.95 14.25
CA VAL A 22 -11.12 -12.90 13.86
C VAL A 22 -11.87 -12.40 15.08
N ARG A 23 -11.91 -11.08 15.26
CA ARG A 23 -12.62 -10.46 16.39
C ARG A 23 -14.13 -10.45 16.13
N THR A 24 -14.89 -11.02 17.04
CA THR A 24 -16.36 -10.92 17.11
C THR A 24 -16.76 -10.05 18.30
N PRO A 25 -18.05 -9.65 18.42
CA PRO A 25 -18.54 -8.98 19.63
C PRO A 25 -18.34 -9.81 20.90
N ASN A 26 -18.34 -11.14 20.79
CA ASN A 26 -18.28 -12.08 21.91
C ASN A 26 -16.85 -12.58 22.21
N GLY A 27 -15.85 -12.09 21.48
CA GLY A 27 -14.46 -12.53 21.60
C GLY A 27 -13.83 -12.90 20.27
N SER A 28 -12.55 -13.27 20.30
CA SER A 28 -11.84 -13.72 19.10
C SER A 28 -12.09 -15.20 18.85
N VAL A 29 -12.33 -15.56 17.59
CA VAL A 29 -12.51 -16.95 17.16
C VAL A 29 -11.59 -17.24 15.96
N PRO A 30 -11.08 -18.48 15.79
CA PRO A 30 -10.38 -18.87 14.57
C PRO A 30 -11.26 -18.69 13.33
N ILE A 31 -10.67 -18.23 12.22
CA ILE A 31 -11.38 -17.89 10.99
C ILE A 31 -12.13 -19.09 10.38
N GLU A 32 -11.58 -20.30 10.52
CA GLU A 32 -12.15 -21.56 10.05
C GLU A 32 -13.40 -22.00 10.82
N ASN A 33 -13.64 -21.43 12.00
CA ASN A 33 -14.82 -21.73 12.81
C ASN A 33 -16.01 -20.81 12.50
N LEU A 34 -15.79 -19.75 11.73
CA LEU A 34 -16.85 -18.83 11.31
C LEU A 34 -17.79 -19.49 10.30
N LYS A 35 -19.05 -19.05 10.30
CA LYS A 35 -20.11 -19.51 9.40
C LYS A 35 -20.82 -18.33 8.75
N ASN A 36 -21.52 -18.62 7.65
CA ASN A 36 -22.43 -17.64 7.05
C ASN A 36 -23.46 -17.19 8.08
N GLY A 37 -23.64 -15.87 8.22
CA GLY A 37 -24.53 -15.28 9.21
C GLY A 37 -23.86 -14.90 10.53
N ASP A 38 -22.62 -15.36 10.78
CA ASP A 38 -21.87 -14.93 11.95
C ASP A 38 -21.57 -13.43 11.87
N LYS A 39 -21.41 -12.81 13.05
CA LYS A 39 -21.18 -11.38 13.17
C LYS A 39 -19.78 -11.07 13.67
N VAL A 40 -19.06 -10.24 12.92
CA VAL A 40 -17.67 -9.87 13.23
C VAL A 40 -17.52 -8.37 13.46
N VAL A 41 -16.46 -7.99 14.16
CA VAL A 41 -16.00 -6.60 14.21
C VAL A 41 -15.32 -6.28 12.88
N SER A 42 -15.69 -5.15 12.26
CA SER A 42 -15.26 -4.79 10.91
C SER A 42 -14.74 -3.36 10.83
N TYR A 43 -13.84 -3.08 9.90
CA TYR A 43 -13.39 -1.73 9.59
C TYR A 43 -14.22 -1.13 8.45
N ASN A 44 -14.79 0.04 8.67
CA ASN A 44 -15.45 0.81 7.63
C ASN A 44 -14.43 1.76 6.98
N SER A 45 -14.07 1.49 5.73
CA SER A 45 -13.07 2.27 4.99
C SER A 45 -13.55 3.67 4.59
N TYR A 46 -14.87 3.89 4.46
CA TYR A 46 -15.41 5.21 4.12
C TYR A 46 -15.30 6.17 5.30
N SER A 47 -15.71 5.73 6.49
CA SER A 47 -15.68 6.55 7.71
C SER A 47 -14.37 6.42 8.50
N GLY A 48 -13.53 5.44 8.16
CA GLY A 48 -12.23 5.22 8.80
C GLY A 48 -12.34 4.72 10.25
N VAL A 49 -13.44 4.08 10.63
CA VAL A 49 -13.70 3.61 12.01
C VAL A 49 -13.93 2.11 12.09
N ILE A 50 -13.62 1.54 13.26
CA ILE A 50 -14.01 0.17 13.61
C ILE A 50 -15.49 0.17 14.00
N THR A 51 -16.23 -0.80 13.47
CA THR A 51 -17.69 -0.95 13.61
C THR A 51 -18.04 -2.37 14.05
N GLY A 52 -19.26 -2.56 14.56
CA GLY A 52 -19.71 -3.88 15.01
C GLY A 52 -19.10 -4.35 16.33
N MET A 53 -18.58 -3.43 17.17
CA MET A 53 -18.01 -3.78 18.47
C MET A 53 -19.03 -4.39 19.45
N ARG A 54 -20.32 -4.05 19.31
CA ARG A 54 -21.42 -4.59 20.13
C ARG A 54 -22.32 -5.52 19.33
N ASP A 55 -22.80 -5.06 18.17
CA ASP A 55 -23.80 -5.80 17.39
C ASP A 55 -23.21 -6.66 16.27
N GLY A 56 -21.92 -6.47 15.97
CA GLY A 56 -21.20 -7.13 14.87
C GLY A 56 -21.76 -6.81 13.48
N ARG A 57 -21.03 -7.24 12.45
CA ARG A 57 -21.46 -7.17 11.05
C ARG A 57 -21.55 -8.58 10.51
N GLU A 58 -22.70 -8.92 9.94
CA GLU A 58 -22.94 -10.22 9.33
C GLU A 58 -21.98 -10.46 8.15
N ILE A 59 -21.44 -11.68 8.08
CA ILE A 59 -20.49 -12.09 7.04
C ILE A 59 -20.99 -13.28 6.23
N LYS A 60 -20.37 -13.44 5.06
CA LYS A 60 -20.31 -14.71 4.34
C LYS A 60 -18.89 -15.25 4.42
N VAL A 61 -18.76 -16.55 4.60
CA VAL A 61 -17.48 -17.25 4.61
C VAL A 61 -17.17 -17.82 3.23
N ALA A 62 -15.89 -17.86 2.91
CA ALA A 62 -15.36 -18.51 1.73
C ALA A 62 -14.14 -19.34 2.14
N SER A 63 -13.96 -20.49 1.50
CA SER A 63 -12.81 -21.35 1.70
C SER A 63 -12.38 -21.96 0.36
N ARG A 64 -11.08 -22.18 0.22
CA ARG A 64 -10.50 -22.81 -0.97
C ARG A 64 -9.24 -23.55 -0.59
N HIS A 65 -8.90 -24.58 -1.36
CA HIS A 65 -7.56 -25.14 -1.32
C HIS A 65 -6.56 -24.09 -1.84
N PHE A 66 -5.41 -23.99 -1.17
CA PHE A 66 -4.33 -23.10 -1.55
C PHE A 66 -3.00 -23.83 -1.37
N GLU A 67 -2.22 -23.85 -2.44
CA GLU A 67 -0.85 -24.34 -2.47
C GLU A 67 0.03 -23.22 -3.03
N GLY A 68 0.99 -22.77 -2.23
CA GLY A 68 1.82 -21.61 -2.56
C GLY A 68 2.39 -20.93 -1.32
N GLU A 69 3.09 -19.82 -1.54
CA GLU A 69 3.70 -19.05 -0.46
C GLU A 69 2.65 -18.24 0.30
N LEU A 70 2.83 -18.17 1.63
CA LEU A 70 2.12 -17.25 2.49
C LEU A 70 3.07 -16.13 2.93
N TYR A 71 2.52 -14.92 3.01
CA TYR A 71 3.24 -13.73 3.42
C TYR A 71 2.93 -13.42 4.88
N GLY A 72 3.98 -13.39 5.69
CA GLY A 72 3.90 -13.04 7.11
C GLY A 72 3.97 -11.53 7.31
N VAL A 73 2.96 -10.96 7.97
CA VAL A 73 2.95 -9.56 8.41
C VAL A 73 3.14 -9.51 9.92
N CYS A 74 4.25 -8.95 10.37
CA CYS A 74 4.61 -8.84 11.79
C CYS A 74 4.62 -7.38 12.25
N VAL A 75 3.98 -7.11 13.39
CA VAL A 75 3.98 -5.79 14.04
C VAL A 75 4.13 -5.98 15.55
N GLY A 76 5.31 -5.68 16.07
CA GLY A 76 5.65 -5.97 17.47
C GLY A 76 5.51 -7.46 17.77
N SER A 77 4.69 -7.82 18.76
CA SER A 77 4.38 -9.20 19.13
C SER A 77 3.24 -9.84 18.33
N LYS A 78 2.62 -9.11 17.38
CA LYS A 78 1.51 -9.61 16.58
C LYS A 78 2.00 -10.08 15.22
N GLN A 79 1.42 -11.17 14.76
CA GLN A 79 1.70 -11.74 13.44
C GLN A 79 0.40 -12.20 12.79
N THR A 80 0.35 -12.10 11.47
CA THR A 80 -0.66 -12.76 10.65
C THR A 80 -0.02 -13.27 9.36
N TRP A 81 -0.64 -14.26 8.73
CA TRP A 81 -0.20 -14.86 7.48
C TRP A 81 -1.30 -14.70 6.44
N THR A 82 -0.92 -14.58 5.17
CA THR A 82 -1.90 -14.27 4.14
C THR A 82 -1.43 -14.61 2.74
N THR A 83 -2.36 -14.71 1.78
CA THR A 83 -2.02 -14.78 0.35
C THR A 83 -1.49 -13.44 -0.15
N ASP A 84 -0.72 -13.45 -1.23
CA ASP A 84 -0.14 -12.26 -1.89
C ASP A 84 -1.13 -11.12 -2.17
N SER A 85 -2.36 -11.47 -2.53
CA SER A 85 -3.42 -10.54 -2.93
C SER A 85 -4.15 -9.89 -1.75
N HIS A 86 -3.85 -10.27 -0.51
CA HIS A 86 -4.63 -9.84 0.64
C HIS A 86 -4.35 -8.39 1.02
N ARG A 87 -5.43 -7.65 1.26
CA ARG A 87 -5.40 -6.20 1.44
C ARG A 87 -5.57 -5.84 2.90
N PHE A 88 -4.56 -5.17 3.45
CA PHE A 88 -4.63 -4.59 4.77
C PHE A 88 -5.05 -3.12 4.71
N SER A 89 -5.89 -2.71 5.66
CA SER A 89 -6.12 -1.29 5.93
C SER A 89 -5.08 -0.81 6.94
N VAL A 90 -4.27 0.18 6.55
CA VAL A 90 -3.25 0.77 7.41
C VAL A 90 -3.58 2.21 7.71
N ARG A 91 -3.34 2.63 8.95
CA ARG A 91 -3.42 4.04 9.36
C ARG A 91 -2.03 4.48 9.79
N PHE A 92 -1.46 5.44 9.07
CA PHE A 92 -0.24 6.08 9.51
C PHE A 92 -0.55 6.90 10.77
N LYS A 93 0.27 6.71 11.81
CA LYS A 93 0.22 7.55 13.00
C LYS A 93 0.87 8.88 12.67
N ASP A 94 0.23 9.96 13.09
CA ASP A 94 0.90 11.26 13.15
C ASP A 94 1.92 11.19 14.30
N GLY A 95 3.19 11.05 13.94
CA GLY A 95 4.29 10.95 14.89
C GLY A 95 4.92 12.33 15.11
N ALA A 96 5.52 12.53 16.28
CA ALA A 96 6.40 13.68 16.49
C ALA A 96 7.62 13.65 15.57
N GLU A 97 8.08 12.44 15.20
CA GLU A 97 9.20 12.20 14.31
C GLU A 97 8.74 11.99 12.87
N THR A 98 9.43 12.64 11.94
CA THR A 98 9.20 12.42 10.50
C THR A 98 9.86 11.10 10.08
N ILE A 99 9.05 10.17 9.57
CA ILE A 99 9.55 8.94 8.94
C ILE A 99 9.69 9.16 7.44
N TYR A 100 10.85 8.83 6.89
CA TYR A 100 11.11 8.82 5.46
C TYR A 100 10.85 7.44 4.88
N CYS A 101 10.49 7.39 3.61
CA CYS A 101 10.40 6.15 2.86
C CYS A 101 11.12 6.30 1.53
N THR A 102 11.81 5.22 1.16
CA THR A 102 12.28 5.02 -0.20
C THR A 102 11.20 4.24 -0.93
N TYR A 103 10.78 4.73 -2.09
CA TYR A 103 9.69 4.16 -2.87
C TYR A 103 10.15 3.82 -4.29
N LEU A 104 9.42 2.89 -4.91
CA LEU A 104 9.42 2.63 -6.33
C LEU A 104 8.06 3.08 -6.88
N MET A 105 8.01 3.74 -8.02
CA MET A 105 6.75 4.04 -8.68
C MET A 105 6.84 3.85 -10.20
N ARG A 106 5.67 3.62 -10.80
CA ARG A 106 5.53 3.26 -12.21
C ARG A 106 4.53 4.17 -12.91
N ARG A 107 4.81 4.50 -14.18
CA ARG A 107 3.89 5.13 -15.13
C ARG A 107 4.08 4.47 -16.49
N GLY A 108 3.11 3.68 -16.95
CA GLY A 108 3.29 2.82 -18.11
C GLY A 108 4.52 1.92 -17.95
N ASP A 109 5.45 2.02 -18.90
CA ASP A 109 6.72 1.27 -18.88
C ASP A 109 7.85 2.02 -18.14
N TRP A 110 7.57 3.21 -17.60
CA TRP A 110 8.57 4.01 -16.90
C TRP A 110 8.57 3.72 -15.42
N TRP A 111 9.77 3.57 -14.88
CA TRP A 111 10.03 3.28 -13.48
C TRP A 111 10.96 4.33 -12.90
N ARG A 112 10.73 4.67 -11.63
CA ARG A 112 11.69 5.46 -10.87
C ARG A 112 11.66 5.13 -9.40
N VAL A 113 12.83 5.27 -8.77
CA VAL A 113 12.95 5.27 -7.31
C VAL A 113 12.99 6.69 -6.79
N GLY A 114 12.58 6.86 -5.54
CA GLY A 114 12.48 8.17 -4.93
C GLY A 114 12.47 8.14 -3.41
N VAL A 115 12.71 9.29 -2.78
CA VAL A 115 12.52 9.49 -1.33
C VAL A 115 11.42 10.52 -1.04
N THR A 116 10.61 10.24 -0.01
CA THR A 116 9.65 11.20 0.56
C THR A 116 9.40 10.90 2.03
N SER A 117 8.95 11.89 2.80
CA SER A 117 8.33 11.63 4.10
C SER A 117 7.05 10.82 3.93
N THR A 118 6.75 9.90 4.85
CA THR A 118 5.50 9.13 4.87
C THR A 118 4.33 10.06 5.16
N TYR A 119 3.99 10.35 6.42
CA TYR A 119 2.90 11.25 6.80
C TYR A 119 3.45 12.50 7.49
N ASN A 120 2.93 13.67 7.11
CA ASN A 120 3.19 14.95 7.78
C ASN A 120 1.90 15.79 7.80
N ALA A 121 1.95 17.02 8.30
CA ALA A 121 0.80 17.93 8.35
C ALA A 121 0.10 18.16 6.99
N ARG A 122 0.79 17.94 5.86
CA ARG A 122 0.26 18.08 4.49
C ARG A 122 -0.25 16.74 3.92
N GLY A 123 -0.22 15.66 4.70
CA GLY A 123 -0.71 14.33 4.35
C GLY A 123 0.39 13.35 3.91
N PHE A 124 -0.01 12.34 3.14
CA PHE A 124 0.87 11.24 2.72
C PHE A 124 1.78 11.67 1.55
N GLY A 125 3.09 11.76 1.78
CA GLY A 125 4.06 12.29 0.81
C GLY A 125 4.13 11.49 -0.49
N LEU A 126 4.08 10.15 -0.42
CA LEU A 126 4.10 9.31 -1.62
C LEU A 126 2.90 9.58 -2.54
N LYS A 127 1.70 9.79 -1.96
CA LYS A 127 0.52 10.21 -2.73
C LYS A 127 0.76 11.53 -3.48
N HIS A 128 1.45 12.48 -2.84
CA HIS A 128 1.80 13.74 -3.51
C HIS A 128 2.79 13.55 -4.64
N ARG A 129 3.80 12.68 -4.46
CA ARG A 129 4.76 12.32 -5.51
C ARG A 129 4.07 11.67 -6.70
N MET A 130 3.23 10.67 -6.46
CA MET A 130 2.44 10.02 -7.52
C MET A 130 1.59 11.05 -8.29
N ARG A 131 0.94 11.98 -7.59
CA ARG A 131 0.12 13.02 -8.22
C ARG A 131 0.95 14.01 -9.03
N GLN A 132 2.13 14.40 -8.55
CA GLN A 132 3.02 15.32 -9.27
C GLN A 132 3.54 14.72 -10.57
N GLU A 133 3.72 13.40 -10.59
CA GLU A 133 4.40 12.68 -11.67
C GLU A 133 3.44 11.88 -12.57
N HIS A 134 2.15 11.92 -12.26
CA HIS A 134 1.11 11.10 -12.91
C HIS A 134 1.43 9.59 -12.88
N ALA A 135 1.92 9.10 -11.75
CA ALA A 135 2.21 7.68 -11.56
C ALA A 135 0.92 6.84 -11.48
N ASP A 136 0.96 5.65 -12.07
CA ASP A 136 -0.11 4.66 -12.00
C ASP A 136 -0.11 3.94 -10.64
N GLU A 137 1.09 3.55 -10.17
CA GLU A 137 1.30 2.67 -9.03
C GLU A 137 2.57 3.05 -8.28
N ALA A 138 2.60 2.75 -6.97
CA ALA A 138 3.80 2.93 -6.15
C ALA A 138 3.87 1.94 -5.00
N TRP A 139 5.10 1.59 -4.63
CA TRP A 139 5.46 0.68 -3.56
C TRP A 139 6.43 1.37 -2.60
N ILE A 140 6.21 1.21 -1.29
CA ILE A 140 7.22 1.55 -0.28
C ILE A 140 8.18 0.38 -0.21
N ILE A 141 9.48 0.64 -0.43
CA ILE A 141 10.53 -0.39 -0.38
C ILE A 141 11.12 -0.49 1.01
N SER A 142 11.36 0.65 1.66
CA SER A 142 11.91 0.72 3.02
C SER A 142 11.52 2.03 3.71
N THR A 143 11.57 2.03 5.04
CA THR A 143 11.29 3.20 5.88
C THR A 143 12.47 3.51 6.78
N HIS A 144 12.76 4.80 6.99
CA HIS A 144 13.94 5.30 7.68
C HIS A 144 13.57 6.43 8.63
N LYS A 145 14.28 6.55 9.75
CA LYS A 145 14.13 7.71 10.66
C LYS A 145 14.89 8.92 10.12
N ASP A 146 16.04 8.67 9.51
CA ASP A 146 16.91 9.70 8.97
C ASP A 146 16.77 9.83 7.47
N LYS A 147 16.78 11.08 6.99
CA LYS A 147 16.67 11.38 5.55
C LYS A 147 17.88 10.89 4.78
N LEU A 148 19.06 10.93 5.39
CA LEU A 148 20.30 10.49 4.78
C LEU A 148 20.25 8.98 4.47
N ASP A 149 19.82 8.16 5.41
CA ASP A 149 19.68 6.71 5.22
C ASP A 149 18.68 6.38 4.10
N ALA A 150 17.58 7.12 4.02
CA ALA A 150 16.62 6.96 2.93
C ALA A 150 17.23 7.28 1.55
N PHE A 151 18.08 8.31 1.47
CA PHE A 151 18.81 8.64 0.23
C PHE A 151 19.86 7.58 -0.10
N CYS A 152 20.63 7.10 0.88
CA CYS A 152 21.57 5.99 0.66
C CYS A 152 20.85 4.77 0.09
N ALA A 153 19.68 4.41 0.65
CA ALA A 153 18.85 3.33 0.12
C ALA A 153 18.35 3.60 -1.31
N GLU A 154 17.93 4.83 -1.64
CA GLU A 154 17.55 5.21 -3.01
C GLU A 154 18.68 5.01 -4.00
N GLN A 155 19.90 5.47 -3.67
CA GLN A 155 21.08 5.30 -4.53
C GLN A 155 21.41 3.82 -4.73
N ILE A 156 21.37 3.02 -3.66
CA ILE A 156 21.61 1.57 -3.73
C ILE A 156 20.57 0.91 -4.66
N LEU A 157 19.28 1.25 -4.54
CA LEU A 157 18.25 0.71 -5.42
C LEU A 157 18.46 1.12 -6.88
N ALA A 158 18.78 2.40 -7.11
CA ALA A 158 19.01 2.93 -8.45
C ALA A 158 20.17 2.20 -9.15
N VAL A 159 21.30 2.04 -8.47
CA VAL A 159 22.49 1.36 -9.02
C VAL A 159 22.26 -0.14 -9.15
N LYS A 160 21.70 -0.78 -8.13
CA LYS A 160 21.52 -2.24 -8.09
C LYS A 160 20.55 -2.74 -9.17
N TYR A 161 19.50 -1.97 -9.47
CA TYR A 161 18.45 -2.39 -10.39
C TYR A 161 18.38 -1.56 -11.68
N GLY A 162 19.26 -0.58 -11.86
CA GLY A 162 19.27 0.29 -13.05
C GLY A 162 18.03 1.17 -13.16
N VAL A 163 17.41 1.52 -12.04
CA VAL A 163 16.16 2.31 -12.02
C VAL A 163 16.48 3.80 -11.83
N PRO A 164 16.02 4.69 -12.72
CA PRO A 164 16.28 6.13 -12.60
C PRO A 164 15.71 6.77 -11.34
N MET A 165 16.30 7.90 -10.94
CA MET A 165 15.81 8.76 -9.86
C MET A 165 15.14 10.04 -10.37
N THR A 166 15.30 10.32 -11.67
CA THR A 166 14.84 11.53 -12.33
C THR A 166 13.32 11.66 -12.30
N HIS A 167 12.86 12.90 -12.20
CA HIS A 167 11.45 13.24 -12.33
C HIS A 167 11.02 13.24 -13.79
N TRP A 168 9.81 12.74 -14.05
CA TRP A 168 9.16 12.76 -15.36
C TRP A 168 8.58 14.14 -15.65
N GLU A 169 8.01 14.79 -14.63
CA GLU A 169 7.42 16.11 -14.76
C GLU A 169 8.38 17.20 -14.28
N VAL A 170 8.35 18.35 -14.97
CA VAL A 170 9.15 19.52 -14.59
C VAL A 170 8.53 20.18 -13.36
N GLU A 171 9.36 20.63 -12.42
CA GLU A 171 8.88 21.37 -11.25
C GLU A 171 7.98 22.55 -11.64
N ARG A 172 6.85 22.70 -10.95
CA ARG A 172 5.91 23.81 -11.16
C ARG A 172 6.66 25.14 -11.01
N GLY A 173 6.74 25.90 -12.10
CA GLY A 173 7.35 27.24 -12.11
C GLY A 173 8.44 27.43 -13.18
N ILE A 174 8.95 26.34 -13.77
CA ILE A 174 9.89 26.42 -14.89
C ILE A 174 9.09 26.61 -16.18
N LYS A 175 9.12 27.81 -16.76
CA LYS A 175 8.65 28.04 -18.13
C LYS A 175 9.62 27.35 -19.08
N ILE A 176 9.18 26.27 -19.72
CA ILE A 176 9.94 25.66 -20.82
C ILE A 176 10.05 26.71 -21.92
N ARG A 177 11.26 27.24 -22.13
CA ARG A 177 11.55 28.03 -23.32
C ARG A 177 11.79 27.02 -24.45
N PHE A 178 10.80 26.83 -25.31
CA PHE A 178 11.03 26.20 -26.59
C PHE A 178 12.02 27.08 -27.36
N VAL A 179 13.20 26.56 -27.65
CA VAL A 179 14.12 27.21 -28.59
C VAL A 179 13.61 26.84 -29.97
N ASN A 180 12.95 27.77 -30.65
CA ASN A 180 12.59 27.59 -32.06
C ASN A 180 13.89 27.40 -32.87
N HIS A 181 14.04 26.25 -33.51
CA HIS A 181 15.07 25.99 -34.51
C HIS A 181 14.65 26.57 -35.87
N ASP A 182 14.45 27.89 -35.95
CA ASP A 182 14.13 28.58 -37.21
C ASP A 182 15.34 29.29 -37.85
N HIS A 183 16.57 28.99 -37.40
CA HIS A 183 17.78 29.69 -37.88
C HIS A 183 18.92 28.78 -38.35
N LEU A 184 18.58 27.69 -39.04
CA LEU A 184 19.52 27.02 -39.93
C LEU A 184 18.89 26.89 -41.33
N ARG A 185 19.06 27.94 -42.12
CA ARG A 185 19.03 27.91 -43.59
C ARG A 185 20.34 28.47 -44.10
#